data_AF-A0A0J8RHT0-F1
#
_entry.id   AF-A0A0J8RHT0-F1
#
_cell.length_a   1.000
_cell.length_b   1.000
_cell.length_c   1.000
_cell.angle_alpha   90.00
_cell.angle_beta   90.00
_cell.angle_gamma   90.00
#
_symmetry.space_group_name_H-M   'P 1'
#
loop_
_entity.id
_entity.type
_entity.pdbx_description
1 polymer ?
#
loop_
_entity_poly.entity_id
_entity_poly.type
_entity_poly.pdbx_seq_one_letter_code
_entity_poly.pdbx_strand_id
1 'polypeptide(L)'
;MALDKLPPTALDPVLDITIHSDSRYAVNCMNIWVEKWIQNNWINAEGNEVANRDLIEEASDLDDKLQDLGDVTYTWIPRSRNTDADRHCNEVLDDMEKAKDYQ
;
A
#
# COMPACT_ATOMS: atom_id res chain seq x y z
N MET A 1 34.81 -30.75 6.41
CA MET A 1 34.14 -30.18 5.23
C MET A 1 32.85 -30.96 5.02
N ALA A 2 31.72 -30.39 5.45
CA ALA A 2 30.36 -30.73 5.03
C ALA A 2 29.43 -29.80 5.82
N LEU A 3 29.57 -28.49 5.55
CA LEU A 3 28.64 -27.46 6.02
C LEU A 3 27.90 -26.93 4.79
N ASP A 4 27.46 -27.86 3.94
CA ASP A 4 26.70 -27.57 2.73
C ASP A 4 25.24 -27.96 2.97
N LYS A 5 24.41 -26.91 3.04
CA LYS A 5 23.00 -26.88 2.66
C LYS A 5 22.03 -27.64 3.56
N LEU A 6 21.80 -27.08 4.75
CA LEU A 6 20.46 -27.14 5.32
C LEU A 6 19.51 -26.33 4.41
N PRO A 7 18.31 -26.82 4.07
CA PRO A 7 17.29 -25.99 3.42
C PRO A 7 16.96 -24.83 4.37
N PRO A 8 16.64 -23.62 3.85
CA PRO A 8 16.14 -22.54 4.70
C PRO A 8 14.98 -23.11 5.51
N THR A 9 15.19 -23.16 6.82
CA THR A 9 14.31 -23.78 7.78
C THR A 9 12.95 -23.12 7.70
N ALA A 10 11.89 -23.94 7.83
CA ALA A 10 10.47 -23.56 7.79
C ALA A 10 10.02 -22.65 8.96
N LEU A 11 10.84 -21.66 9.32
CA LEU A 11 10.67 -20.75 10.45
C LEU A 11 11.04 -19.29 10.08
N ASP A 12 11.25 -18.98 8.81
CA ASP A 12 11.17 -17.60 8.35
C ASP A 12 9.67 -17.30 8.19
N PRO A 13 9.05 -16.41 8.99
CA PRO A 13 7.66 -16.07 8.80
C PRO A 13 7.52 -15.38 7.44
N VAL A 14 7.08 -16.13 6.43
CA VAL A 14 6.64 -15.55 5.17
C VAL A 14 5.44 -14.67 5.51
N LEU A 15 5.61 -13.36 5.35
CA LEU A 15 4.56 -12.40 5.61
C LEU A 15 3.47 -12.61 4.54
N ASP A 16 2.27 -13.08 4.91
CA ASP A 16 1.14 -13.21 3.99
C ASP A 16 0.06 -12.22 4.41
N ILE A 17 0.00 -11.07 3.72
CA ILE A 17 -0.89 -9.96 4.05
C ILE A 17 -1.85 -9.68 2.90
N THR A 18 -3.13 -9.55 3.24
CA THR A 18 -4.12 -8.93 2.36
C THR A 18 -4.52 -7.55 2.88
N ILE A 19 -4.26 -6.52 2.08
CA ILE A 19 -4.67 -5.14 2.36
C ILE A 19 -6.02 -4.89 1.68
N HIS A 20 -7.01 -4.53 2.49
CA HIS A 20 -8.36 -4.18 2.01
C HIS A 20 -8.56 -2.66 1.95
N SER A 21 -9.17 -2.17 0.89
CA SER A 21 -9.55 -0.76 0.75
C SER A 21 -10.86 -0.60 0.00
N ASP A 22 -11.66 0.41 0.36
CA ASP A 22 -12.84 0.82 -0.42
C ASP A 22 -12.52 1.79 -1.56
N SER A 23 -11.27 2.25 -1.66
CA SER A 23 -10.78 3.06 -2.77
C SER A 23 -10.31 2.17 -3.93
N ARG A 24 -11.15 2.09 -4.97
CA ARG A 24 -10.75 1.43 -6.24
C ARG A 24 -9.50 2.08 -6.84
N TYR A 25 -9.38 3.39 -6.68
CA TYR A 25 -8.21 4.13 -7.15
C TYR A 25 -6.94 3.61 -6.47
N ALA A 26 -6.90 3.55 -5.15
CA ALA A 26 -5.74 3.08 -4.40
C ALA A 26 -5.39 1.62 -4.73
N VAL A 27 -6.38 0.72 -4.76
CA VAL A 27 -6.15 -0.69 -5.11
C VAL A 27 -5.59 -0.84 -6.54
N ASN A 28 -6.11 -0.08 -7.50
CA ASN A 28 -5.62 -0.15 -8.88
C ASN A 28 -4.24 0.49 -9.04
N CYS A 29 -3.91 1.54 -8.27
CA CYS A 29 -2.57 2.11 -8.23
C CYS A 29 -1.55 1.02 -7.91
N MET A 30 -1.75 0.31 -6.80
CA MET A 30 -0.81 -0.71 -6.32
C MET A 30 -0.78 -1.97 -7.21
N ASN A 31 -1.93 -2.42 -7.73
CA ASN A 31 -1.98 -3.67 -8.49
C ASN A 31 -1.60 -3.54 -9.97
N ILE A 32 -1.79 -2.37 -10.61
CA ILE A 32 -1.80 -2.29 -12.08
C ILE A 32 -1.07 -1.05 -12.62
N TRP A 33 -1.26 0.10 -11.98
CA TRP A 33 -0.90 1.37 -12.62
C TRP A 33 0.50 1.84 -12.26
N VAL A 34 0.98 1.57 -11.05
CA VAL A 34 2.28 2.09 -10.56
C VAL A 34 3.43 1.67 -11.49
N GLU A 35 3.52 0.40 -11.87
CA GLU A 35 4.55 -0.10 -12.79
C GLU A 35 4.54 0.62 -14.14
N LYS A 36 3.34 0.88 -14.69
CA LYS A 36 3.18 1.58 -15.97
C LYS A 36 3.58 3.04 -15.87
N TRP A 37 3.26 3.68 -14.75
CA TRP A 37 3.57 5.08 -14.51
C TRP A 37 5.06 5.31 -14.28
N ILE A 38 5.73 4.41 -13.56
CA ILE A 38 7.19 4.43 -13.42
C ILE A 38 7.85 4.39 -14.81
N GLN A 39 7.37 3.53 -15.70
CA GLN A 39 7.92 3.40 -17.06
C GLN A 39 7.63 4.59 -17.98
N ASN A 40 6.52 5.31 -17.75
CA ASN A 40 6.09 6.42 -18.61
C ASN A 40 6.34 7.81 -18.03
N ASN A 41 7.20 7.91 -17.02
CA ASN A 41 7.57 9.15 -16.34
C ASN A 41 6.36 9.85 -15.68
N TRP A 42 5.46 9.06 -15.09
CA TRP A 42 4.29 9.49 -14.30
C TRP A 42 3.28 10.34 -15.07
N ILE A 43 3.02 9.96 -16.32
CA ILE A 43 2.04 10.62 -17.18
C ILE A 43 0.79 9.74 -17.32
N ASN A 44 -0.38 10.32 -17.09
CA ASN A 44 -1.64 9.62 -17.23
C ASN A 44 -2.08 9.52 -18.71
N ALA A 45 -3.17 8.80 -18.98
CA ALA A 45 -3.67 8.60 -20.35
C ALA A 45 -4.10 9.90 -21.05
N GLU A 46 -4.34 10.97 -20.30
CA GLU A 46 -4.74 12.29 -20.81
C GLU A 46 -3.52 13.20 -21.05
N GLY A 47 -2.30 12.72 -20.80
CA GLY A 47 -1.06 13.49 -20.97
C GLY A 47 -0.71 14.41 -19.80
N ASN A 48 -1.41 14.28 -18.67
CA ASN A 48 -1.18 15.07 -17.46
C ASN A 48 -0.34 14.27 -16.44
N GLU A 49 0.30 14.98 -15.51
CA GLU A 49 0.95 14.33 -14.37
C GLU A 49 -0.07 13.54 -13.53
N VAL A 50 0.34 12.36 -13.06
CA VAL A 50 -0.48 11.52 -12.19
C VAL A 50 -0.74 12.24 -10.86
N ALA A 51 -2.01 12.35 -10.48
CA ALA A 51 -2.38 12.91 -9.18
C ALA A 51 -1.83 12.05 -8.03
N ASN A 52 -1.39 12.69 -6.95
CA ASN A 52 -0.86 12.04 -5.75
C ASN A 52 0.37 11.16 -6.02
N ARG A 53 1.16 11.51 -7.04
CA ARG A 53 2.37 10.80 -7.44
C ARG A 53 3.29 10.55 -6.25
N ASP A 54 3.54 11.57 -5.44
CA ASP A 54 4.40 11.53 -4.26
C ASP A 54 3.96 10.41 -3.29
N LEU A 55 2.66 10.33 -3.00
CA LEU A 55 2.10 9.30 -2.12
C LEU A 55 2.14 7.90 -2.73
N ILE A 56 1.91 7.79 -4.04
CA ILE A 56 1.91 6.51 -4.75
C ILE A 56 3.34 5.96 -4.89
N GLU A 57 4.31 6.83 -5.14
CA GLU A 57 5.74 6.50 -5.20
C GLU A 57 6.23 6.01 -3.83
N GLU A 58 5.90 6.73 -2.74
CA GLU A 58 6.21 6.28 -1.38
C GLU A 58 5.56 4.93 -1.04
N ALA A 59 4.30 4.73 -1.43
CA ALA A 59 3.61 3.47 -1.22
C ALA A 59 4.26 2.30 -1.99
N SER A 60 4.74 2.55 -3.22
CA SER A 60 5.48 1.57 -4.02
C SER A 60 6.80 1.19 -3.37
N ASP A 61 7.57 2.18 -2.89
CA ASP A 61 8.85 1.95 -2.20
C ASP A 61 8.68 1.13 -0.91
N LEU A 62 7.52 1.24 -0.26
CA LEU A 62 7.17 0.43 0.91
C LEU A 62 6.73 -0.97 0.52
N ASP A 63 5.96 -1.12 -0.56
CA ASP A 63 5.54 -2.42 -1.09
C ASP A 63 6.75 -3.25 -1.51
N ASP A 64 7.71 -2.66 -2.22
CA ASP A 64 8.97 -3.33 -2.62
C ASP A 64 9.73 -3.90 -1.42
N LYS A 65 9.78 -3.15 -0.30
CA LYS A 65 10.40 -3.62 0.96
C LYS A 65 9.59 -4.74 1.62
N LEU A 66 8.28 -4.77 1.45
CA LEU A 66 7.43 -5.83 1.98
C LEU A 66 7.54 -7.10 1.14
N GLN A 67 7.73 -6.98 -0.18
CA GLN A 67 7.94 -8.12 -1.08
C GLN A 67 9.22 -8.91 -0.75
N ASP A 68 10.24 -8.26 -0.19
CA ASP A 68 11.43 -8.95 0.35
C ASP A 68 11.12 -9.81 1.59
N LEU A 69 10.01 -9.55 2.28
CA LEU A 69 9.59 -10.21 3.52
C LEU A 69 8.45 -11.22 3.33
N GLY A 70 7.66 -11.09 2.26
CA GLY A 70 6.59 -12.01 1.91
C GLY A 70 5.62 -11.46 0.86
N ASP A 71 4.45 -12.08 0.76
CA ASP A 71 3.41 -11.77 -0.22
C ASP A 71 2.41 -10.72 0.31
N VAL A 72 2.18 -9.67 -0.46
CA VAL A 72 1.18 -8.64 -0.18
C VAL A 72 0.15 -8.61 -1.31
N THR A 73 -1.13 -8.67 -0.96
CA THR A 73 -2.24 -8.61 -1.92
C THR A 73 -3.17 -7.44 -1.62
N TYR A 74 -3.50 -6.64 -2.63
CA TYR A 74 -4.45 -5.53 -2.50
C TYR A 74 -5.82 -5.91 -3.05
N THR A 75 -6.85 -5.84 -2.20
CA THR A 75 -8.23 -6.23 -2.56
C THR A 75 -9.23 -5.11 -2.29
N TRP A 76 -10.02 -4.77 -3.31
CA TRP A 76 -11.12 -3.83 -3.15
C TRP A 76 -12.29 -4.44 -2.39
N ILE A 77 -12.83 -3.71 -1.42
CA ILE A 77 -14.06 -4.05 -0.70
C ILE A 77 -15.09 -2.92 -0.80
N PRO A 78 -16.40 -3.21 -0.75
CA PRO A 78 -17.40 -2.14 -0.64
C PRO A 78 -17.21 -1.31 0.63
N ARG A 79 -17.48 0.01 0.56
CA ARG A 79 -17.38 0.95 1.69
C ARG A 79 -18.13 0.47 2.95
N SER A 80 -19.27 -0.18 2.78
CA SER A 80 -20.05 -0.76 3.88
C SER A 80 -19.32 -1.85 4.67
N ARG A 81 -18.23 -2.41 4.12
CA ARG A 81 -17.37 -3.42 4.78
C ARG A 81 -16.07 -2.83 5.30
N ASN A 82 -15.80 -1.54 5.07
CA ASN A 82 -14.58 -0.85 5.51
C ASN A 82 -14.81 0.02 6.76
N THR A 83 -15.82 -0.30 7.56
CA THR A 83 -16.32 0.57 8.64
C THR A 83 -15.31 0.78 9.77
N ASP A 84 -14.51 -0.23 10.10
CA ASP A 84 -13.51 -0.11 11.16
C ASP A 84 -12.36 0.82 10.76
N ALA A 85 -11.85 0.67 9.53
CA ALA A 85 -10.83 1.56 8.99
C ALA A 85 -11.35 3.00 8.86
N ASP A 86 -12.57 3.17 8.35
CA ASP A 86 -13.20 4.50 8.22
C ASP A 86 -13.35 5.18 9.59
N ARG A 87 -13.83 4.44 10.60
CA ARG A 87 -13.92 4.94 11.98
C ARG A 87 -12.57 5.41 12.50
N HIS A 88 -11.53 4.58 12.40
CA HIS A 88 -10.21 4.93 12.92
C HIS A 88 -9.60 6.13 12.20
N CYS A 89 -9.76 6.26 10.88
CA CYS A 89 -9.34 7.44 10.15
C CYS A 89 -10.07 8.70 10.62
N ASN A 90 -11.39 8.63 10.84
CA ASN A 90 -12.16 9.77 11.31
C ASN A 90 -11.76 10.18 12.74
N GLU A 91 -11.54 9.22 13.65
CA GLU A 91 -11.07 9.50 15.02
C GLU A 91 -9.75 10.27 15.02
N VAL A 92 -8.79 9.84 14.20
CA VAL A 92 -7.49 10.50 14.09
C VAL A 92 -7.62 11.89 13.48
N LEU A 93 -8.45 12.06 12.46
CA LEU A 93 -8.70 13.37 11.84
C LEU A 93 -9.34 14.36 12.82
N ASP A 94 -10.34 13.92 13.59
CA ASP A 94 -10.99 14.73 14.61
C ASP A 94 -9.99 15.19 15.68
N ASP A 95 -9.07 14.32 16.08
CA ASP A 95 -8.04 14.66 17.07
C ASP A 95 -6.99 15.62 16.52
N MET A 96 -6.61 15.46 15.25
CA MET A 96 -5.72 16.40 14.55
C MET A 96 -6.38 17.78 14.36
N GLU A 97 -7.68 17.83 14.08
CA GLU A 97 -8.44 19.09 13.93
C GLU A 97 -8.50 19.84 15.26
N LYS A 98 -8.86 19.15 16.35
CA LYS A 98 -8.83 19.74 17.69
C LYS A 98 -7.45 20.28 18.04
N ALA A 99 -6.38 19.55 17.75
CA ALA A 99 -5.02 19.99 18.04
C ALA A 99 -4.62 21.28 17.30
N LYS A 100 -5.16 21.50 16.10
CA LYS A 100 -4.95 22.74 15.32
C LYS A 100 -5.72 23.93 15.88
N ASP A 101 -6.92 23.72 16.42
CA ASP A 101 -7.75 24.78 16.99
C ASP A 101 -7.19 25.34 18.32
N TYR A 102 -6.26 24.63 18.97
CA TYR A 102 -5.57 25.09 20.18
C TYR A 102 -4.26 25.86 19.89
N GLN A 103 -3.89 26.09 18.63
CA GLN A 103 -2.63 26.72 18.22
C GLN A 103 -2.81 28.16 17.72
#